data_AF-A0AA37C0W1-F1
#
_entry.id   AF-A0AA37C0W1-F1
#
_cell.length_a   1.000
_cell.length_b   1.000
_cell.length_c   1.000
_cell.angle_alpha   90.00
_cell.angle_beta   90.00
_cell.angle_gamma   90.00
#
_symmetry.space_group_name_H-M   'P 1'
#
loop_
_entity.id
_entity.type
_entity.pdbx_description
1 polymer ?
#
loop_
_entity_poly.entity_id
_entity_poly.type
_entity_poly.pdbx_seq_one_letter_code
_entity_poly.pdbx_strand_id
1 'polypeptide(L)'
;MKTRPTFSLFATYWKDCPGFARDAESVLSYTLSHIVRMEVAKLREYEEQLRSESEETCRIDWNSLSRRGGRVDQPKRTEFLQLADIAASATFKAFDQDKYGNTERRYLENLHPRLYRRGASALTSYGLKMHPWNDNTKAAYPWVTGLGAHVERL
;
A
#
# COMPACT_ATOMS: atom_id res chain seq x y z
N MET A 1 13.45 26.16 14.21
CA MET A 1 12.16 25.42 14.17
C MET A 1 12.03 24.79 12.79
N LYS A 2 12.52 23.55 12.60
CA LYS A 2 12.47 22.87 11.28
C LYS A 2 11.06 22.32 11.07
N THR A 3 10.35 22.85 10.09
CA THR A 3 9.12 22.28 9.52
C THR A 3 9.38 20.84 9.11
N ARG A 4 8.71 19.89 9.77
CA ARG A 4 8.86 18.45 9.49
C ARG A 4 7.89 18.07 8.37
N PRO A 5 8.31 17.25 7.39
CA PRO A 5 7.43 16.80 6.33
C PRO A 5 6.32 15.92 6.93
N THR A 6 5.08 16.36 6.76
CA THR A 6 3.88 15.58 7.10
C THR A 6 3.83 14.35 6.19
N PHE A 7 4.01 13.17 6.76
CA PHE A 7 3.97 11.91 6.03
C PHE A 7 2.51 11.55 5.76
N SER A 8 2.08 11.63 4.51
CA SER A 8 0.76 11.15 4.11
C SER A 8 0.89 9.68 3.71
N LEU A 9 0.58 8.77 4.63
CA LEU A 9 0.44 7.34 4.34
C LEU A 9 -0.94 7.09 3.72
N PHE A 10 -1.24 7.74 2.60
CA PHE A 10 -2.52 7.56 1.90
C PHE A 10 -2.29 6.92 0.53
N ALA A 11 -2.95 5.78 0.33
CA ALA A 11 -3.40 5.28 -0.98
C ALA A 11 -2.36 4.72 -1.98
N THR A 12 -1.16 4.31 -1.58
CA THR A 12 -0.23 3.66 -2.54
C THR A 12 -0.24 2.14 -2.56
N TYR A 13 -0.96 1.50 -1.62
CA TYR A 13 -1.11 0.03 -1.58
C TYR A 13 -1.81 -0.51 -2.85
N TRP A 14 -2.58 0.33 -3.54
CA TRP A 14 -3.44 -0.05 -4.66
C TRP A 14 -2.75 -0.04 -6.04
N LYS A 15 -1.62 0.67 -6.18
CA LYS A 15 -0.98 0.83 -7.51
C LYS A 15 -0.21 -0.42 -7.96
N ASP A 16 0.14 -1.32 -7.04
CA ASP A 16 1.08 -2.43 -7.30
C ASP A 16 0.49 -3.84 -7.13
N CYS A 17 -0.73 -3.97 -6.60
CA CYS A 17 -1.45 -5.25 -6.56
C CYS A 17 -1.58 -5.95 -7.93
N PRO A 18 -1.67 -5.25 -9.08
CA PRO A 18 -1.65 -5.92 -10.39
C PRO A 18 -0.34 -6.66 -10.67
N GLY A 19 0.79 -6.24 -10.11
CA GLY A 19 2.08 -6.92 -10.25
C GLY A 19 2.10 -8.28 -9.57
N PHE A 20 1.53 -8.39 -8.37
CA PHE A 20 1.37 -9.66 -7.66
C PHE A 20 0.46 -10.62 -8.45
N ALA A 21 -0.67 -10.12 -8.93
CA ALA A 21 -1.62 -10.92 -9.71
C ALA A 21 -0.99 -11.43 -11.01
N ARG A 22 -0.24 -10.58 -11.71
CA ARG A 22 0.53 -10.94 -12.90
C ARG A 22 1.61 -11.99 -12.61
N ASP A 23 2.43 -11.79 -11.58
CA ASP A 23 3.50 -12.72 -11.24
C ASP A 23 2.95 -14.06 -10.71
N ALA A 24 1.71 -14.09 -10.19
CA ALA A 24 1.01 -15.29 -9.75
C ALA A 24 0.03 -15.88 -10.79
N GLU A 25 0.02 -15.38 -12.03
CA GLU A 25 -0.94 -15.76 -13.10
C GLU A 25 -2.40 -15.83 -12.63
N SER A 26 -2.79 -14.88 -11.77
CA SER A 26 -4.09 -14.87 -11.12
C SER A 26 -4.87 -13.60 -11.44
N VAL A 27 -6.19 -13.68 -11.30
CA VAL A 27 -7.09 -12.54 -11.46
C VAL A 27 -7.37 -11.93 -10.09
N LEU A 28 -7.02 -10.66 -9.92
CA LEU A 28 -7.23 -9.95 -8.67
C LEU A 28 -8.68 -9.48 -8.53
N SER A 29 -9.33 -9.89 -7.46
CA SER A 29 -10.54 -9.21 -6.98
C SER A 29 -10.15 -8.15 -5.95
N TYR A 30 -10.78 -6.98 -6.01
CA TYR A 30 -10.53 -5.93 -5.05
C TYR A 30 -11.82 -5.39 -4.42
N THR A 31 -11.71 -5.04 -3.14
CA THR A 31 -12.80 -4.46 -2.35
C THR A 31 -12.29 -3.17 -1.73
N LEU A 32 -13.00 -2.08 -2.00
CA LEU A 32 -12.78 -0.79 -1.35
C LEU A 32 -13.58 -0.74 -0.05
N SER A 33 -12.94 -0.24 1.00
CA SER A 33 -13.64 0.08 2.24
C SER A 33 -14.62 1.23 1.97
N HIS A 34 -15.85 1.07 2.43
CA HIS A 34 -16.90 2.08 2.28
C HIS A 34 -16.51 3.38 3.00
N ILE A 35 -16.13 4.39 2.21
CA ILE A 35 -16.03 5.79 2.64
C ILE A 35 -17.45 6.38 2.62
N VAL A 36 -17.82 7.13 3.66
CA VAL A 36 -19.15 7.74 3.80
C VAL A 36 -19.57 8.42 2.48
N ARG A 37 -20.73 8.01 1.91
CA ARG A 37 -21.31 8.47 0.62
C ARG A 37 -20.64 7.95 -0.66
N MET A 38 -19.84 6.88 -0.60
CA MET A 38 -19.33 6.19 -1.79
C MET A 38 -20.37 5.20 -2.32
N GLU A 39 -21.04 5.56 -3.40
CA GLU A 39 -21.96 4.67 -4.13
C GLU A 39 -21.20 3.81 -5.14
N VAL A 40 -21.64 2.57 -5.35
CA VAL A 40 -21.05 1.67 -6.34
C VAL A 40 -21.11 2.27 -7.75
N ALA A 41 -22.13 3.06 -8.06
CA ALA A 41 -22.24 3.78 -9.34
C ALA A 41 -21.05 4.73 -9.57
N LYS A 42 -20.68 5.53 -8.56
CA LYS A 42 -19.52 6.44 -8.64
C LYS A 42 -18.20 5.69 -8.80
N LEU A 43 -18.08 4.51 -8.18
CA LEU A 43 -16.93 3.65 -8.40
C LEU A 43 -16.85 3.18 -9.85
N ARG A 44 -17.97 2.82 -10.46
CA ARG A 44 -18.02 2.40 -11.87
C ARG A 44 -17.68 3.56 -12.81
N GLU A 45 -18.22 4.74 -12.57
CA GLU A 45 -17.85 5.97 -13.31
C GLU A 45 -16.34 6.24 -13.22
N TYR A 46 -15.76 6.11 -12.03
CA TYR A 46 -14.33 6.29 -11.82
C TYR A 46 -13.49 5.21 -12.53
N GLU A 47 -13.91 3.95 -12.51
CA GLU A 47 -13.27 2.86 -13.25
C GLU A 47 -13.32 3.09 -14.76
N GLU A 48 -14.43 3.61 -15.29
CA GLU A 48 -14.57 3.97 -16.71
C GLU A 48 -13.68 5.14 -17.09
N GLN A 49 -13.62 6.18 -16.25
CA GLN A 49 -12.69 7.29 -16.43
C GLN A 49 -11.25 6.78 -16.52
N LEU A 50 -10.83 5.95 -15.57
CA LEU A 50 -9.48 5.37 -15.55
C LEU A 50 -9.17 4.47 -16.76
N ARG A 51 -10.18 3.87 -17.40
CA ARG A 51 -10.00 3.13 -18.66
C ARG A 51 -9.84 4.04 -19.87
N SER A 52 -10.47 5.22 -19.82
CA SER A 52 -10.43 6.21 -20.89
C SER A 52 -9.20 7.12 -20.84
N GLU A 53 -8.54 7.21 -19.68
CA GLU A 53 -7.30 7.95 -19.51
C GLU A 53 -6.16 7.34 -20.34
N SER A 54 -5.26 8.19 -20.84
CA SER A 54 -4.14 7.72 -21.64
C SER A 54 -3.14 6.95 -20.78
N GLU A 55 -2.48 5.96 -21.38
CA GLU A 55 -1.43 5.17 -20.73
C GLU A 55 -0.24 6.03 -20.24
N GLU A 56 -0.10 7.24 -20.76
CA GLU A 56 0.95 8.20 -20.39
C GLU A 56 0.70 8.79 -18.99
N THR A 57 -0.57 9.01 -18.63
CA THR A 57 -1.00 9.48 -17.30
C THR A 57 -1.21 8.35 -16.30
N CYS A 58 -1.87 7.27 -16.72
CA CYS A 58 -2.24 6.18 -15.83
C CYS A 58 -2.21 4.85 -16.57
N ARG A 59 -1.32 3.95 -16.15
CA ARG A 59 -1.20 2.62 -16.73
C ARG A 59 -1.76 1.57 -15.76
N ILE A 60 -2.92 1.01 -16.10
CA ILE A 60 -3.58 -0.04 -15.33
C ILE A 60 -3.71 -1.28 -16.21
N ASP A 61 -3.23 -2.42 -15.72
CA ASP A 61 -3.42 -3.71 -16.38
C ASP A 61 -4.78 -4.31 -16.02
N TRP A 62 -5.81 -3.95 -16.79
CA TRP A 62 -7.19 -4.39 -16.57
C TRP A 62 -7.38 -5.90 -16.77
N ASN A 63 -6.50 -6.59 -17.51
CA ASN A 63 -6.59 -8.03 -17.70
C ASN A 63 -6.22 -8.81 -16.43
N SER A 64 -5.40 -8.20 -15.57
CA SER A 64 -5.03 -8.75 -14.26
C SER A 64 -6.11 -8.54 -13.19
N LEU A 65 -7.20 -7.84 -13.50
CA LEU A 65 -8.31 -7.54 -12.59
C LEU A 65 -9.58 -8.31 -12.96
N SER A 66 -10.40 -8.61 -11.94
CA SER A 66 -11.70 -9.25 -12.15
C SER A 66 -12.60 -8.41 -13.05
N ARG A 67 -13.19 -9.04 -14.08
CA ARG A 67 -14.17 -8.40 -14.99
C ARG A 67 -15.42 -7.88 -14.27
N ARG A 68 -15.69 -8.34 -13.04
CA ARG A 68 -16.81 -7.87 -12.22
C ARG A 68 -16.59 -6.46 -11.64
N GLY A 69 -15.38 -5.90 -11.77
CA GLY A 69 -15.00 -4.60 -11.22
C GLY A 69 -14.84 -4.63 -9.71
N GLY A 70 -14.57 -3.45 -9.14
CA GLY A 70 -14.39 -3.29 -7.70
C GLY A 70 -15.67 -3.50 -6.92
N ARG A 71 -15.54 -3.98 -5.68
CA ARG A 71 -16.64 -4.05 -4.71
C ARG A 71 -16.46 -2.95 -3.68
N VAL A 72 -17.56 -2.49 -3.09
CA VAL A 72 -17.54 -1.63 -1.92
C VAL A 72 -18.20 -2.40 -0.79
N ASP A 73 -17.53 -2.51 0.35
CA ASP A 73 -18.10 -3.14 1.54
C ASP A 73 -17.61 -2.45 2.82
N GLN A 74 -18.26 -2.77 3.93
CA GLN A 74 -17.89 -2.27 5.25
C GLN A 74 -16.79 -3.14 5.86
N PRO A 75 -15.77 -2.54 6.52
CA PRO A 75 -14.71 -3.30 7.20
C PRO A 75 -15.25 -4.34 8.20
N LYS A 76 -16.36 -4.06 8.87
CA LYS A 76 -17.00 -4.99 9.82
C LYS A 76 -17.47 -6.30 9.16
N ARG A 77 -17.70 -6.31 7.86
CA ARG A 77 -18.26 -7.46 7.11
C ARG A 77 -17.20 -8.23 6.32
N THR A 78 -16.00 -7.69 6.18
CA THR A 78 -14.92 -8.30 5.39
C THR A 78 -13.65 -8.38 6.21
N GLU A 79 -13.24 -9.60 6.58
CA GLU A 79 -12.02 -9.87 7.35
C GLU A 79 -10.77 -9.25 6.69
N PHE A 80 -10.65 -9.37 5.37
CA PHE A 80 -9.52 -8.79 4.63
C PHE A 80 -9.42 -7.26 4.73
N LEU A 81 -10.55 -6.55 4.87
CA LEU A 81 -10.51 -5.10 5.10
C LEU A 81 -9.98 -4.78 6.51
N GLN A 82 -10.29 -5.60 7.50
CA GLN A 82 -9.74 -5.43 8.86
C GLN A 82 -8.24 -5.73 8.88
N LEU A 83 -7.80 -6.78 8.19
CA LEU A 83 -6.37 -7.08 8.03
C LEU A 83 -5.63 -5.95 7.32
N ALA A 84 -6.23 -5.35 6.30
CA ALA A 84 -5.67 -4.19 5.61
C ALA A 84 -5.56 -2.97 6.55
N ASP A 85 -6.61 -2.69 7.33
CA ASP A 85 -6.60 -1.60 8.32
C ASP A 85 -5.55 -1.82 9.42
N ILE A 86 -5.38 -3.06 9.90
CA ILE A 86 -4.34 -3.44 10.86
C ILE A 86 -2.95 -3.22 10.26
N ALA A 87 -2.71 -3.70 9.02
CA ALA A 87 -1.43 -3.53 8.34
C ALA A 87 -1.09 -2.05 8.12
N ALA A 88 -2.07 -1.24 7.69
CA ALA A 88 -1.91 0.20 7.52
C ALA A 88 -1.62 0.91 8.85
N SER A 89 -2.35 0.57 9.90
CA SER A 89 -2.17 1.15 11.25
C SER A 89 -0.82 0.77 11.86
N ALA A 90 -0.40 -0.50 11.73
CA ALA A 90 0.92 -0.97 12.17
C ALA A 90 2.04 -0.26 11.41
N THR A 91 1.89 -0.11 10.08
CA THR A 91 2.85 0.64 9.25
C THR A 91 2.94 2.08 9.72
N PHE A 92 1.81 2.77 9.92
CA PHE A 92 1.81 4.15 10.43
C PHE A 92 2.50 4.25 11.80
N LYS A 93 2.17 3.36 12.73
CA LYS A 93 2.75 3.35 14.08
C LYS A 93 4.24 3.05 14.12
N ALA A 94 4.80 2.42 13.08
CA ALA A 94 6.24 2.27 12.94
C ALA A 94 6.98 3.58 12.66
N PHE A 95 6.28 4.60 12.13
CA PHE A 95 6.84 5.92 11.83
C PHE A 95 6.38 7.01 12.81
N ASP A 96 5.27 6.77 13.51
CA ASP A 96 4.70 7.70 14.48
C ASP A 96 5.58 7.77 15.75
N GLN A 97 5.98 8.99 16.12
CA GLN A 97 6.79 9.21 17.32
C GLN A 97 5.91 9.18 18.56
N ASP A 98 6.36 8.48 19.60
CA ASP A 98 5.74 8.57 20.92
C ASP A 98 6.00 9.93 21.58
N LYS A 99 5.41 10.13 22.76
CA LYS A 99 5.59 11.36 23.56
C LYS A 99 7.06 11.63 23.97
N TYR A 100 7.95 10.66 23.82
CA TYR A 100 9.38 10.76 24.11
C TYR A 100 10.22 10.89 22.83
N GLY A 101 9.60 10.90 21.65
CA GLY A 101 10.28 11.00 20.35
C GLY A 101 10.76 9.66 19.78
N ASN A 102 10.44 8.53 20.41
CA ASN A 102 10.81 7.20 19.94
C ASN A 102 9.81 6.67 18.91
N THR A 103 10.26 5.79 18.01
CA THR A 103 9.40 5.08 17.06
C THR A 103 9.46 3.58 17.31
N GLU A 104 8.33 2.88 17.17
CA GLU A 104 8.26 1.42 17.38
C GLU A 104 8.38 0.67 16.05
N ARG A 105 9.62 0.43 15.64
CA ARG A 105 9.96 -0.21 14.36
C ARG A 105 9.44 -1.65 14.24
N ARG A 106 9.25 -2.35 15.37
CA ARG A 106 8.81 -3.75 15.38
C ARG A 106 7.47 -3.96 14.67
N TYR A 107 6.61 -2.94 14.64
CA TYR A 107 5.35 -3.03 13.90
C TYR A 107 5.57 -3.28 12.40
N LEU A 108 6.54 -2.61 11.79
CA LEU A 108 6.86 -2.83 10.38
C LEU A 108 7.80 -4.03 10.18
N GLU A 109 8.75 -4.26 11.08
CA GLU A 109 9.66 -5.42 11.02
C GLU A 109 8.91 -6.76 11.09
N ASN A 110 7.89 -6.87 11.93
CA ASN A 110 7.06 -8.08 12.03
C ASN A 110 6.09 -8.24 10.84
N LEU A 111 5.69 -7.13 10.22
CA LEU A 111 4.85 -7.12 9.03
C LEU A 111 5.66 -7.40 7.76
N HIS A 112 6.94 -7.03 7.74
CA HIS A 112 7.83 -7.09 6.59
C HIS A 112 7.84 -8.43 5.84
N PRO A 113 7.88 -9.62 6.50
CA PRO A 113 7.84 -10.90 5.78
C PRO A 113 6.56 -11.13 4.98
N ARG A 114 5.47 -10.42 5.33
CA ARG A 114 4.14 -10.54 4.71
C ARG A 114 3.87 -9.46 3.67
N LEU A 115 4.74 -8.45 3.56
CA LEU A 115 4.60 -7.41 2.56
C LEU A 115 5.11 -7.88 1.20
N TYR A 116 4.39 -7.49 0.15
CA TYR A 116 4.72 -7.90 -1.21
C TYR A 116 6.08 -7.35 -1.66
N ARG A 117 6.88 -8.22 -2.28
CA ARG A 117 8.16 -7.87 -2.91
C ARG A 117 8.29 -8.64 -4.21
N ARG A 118 8.88 -8.00 -5.22
CA ARG A 118 9.10 -8.62 -6.51
C ARG A 118 10.51 -9.23 -6.54
N GLY A 119 10.59 -10.55 -6.38
CA GLY A 119 11.88 -11.24 -6.27
C GLY A 119 12.70 -10.71 -5.10
N ALA A 120 13.97 -10.37 -5.35
CA ALA A 120 14.89 -9.79 -4.36
C ALA A 120 14.83 -8.25 -4.26
N SER A 121 13.80 -7.60 -4.82
CA SER A 121 13.66 -6.15 -4.76
C SER A 121 13.53 -5.63 -3.32
N ALA A 122 14.04 -4.43 -3.07
CA ALA A 122 13.80 -3.72 -1.81
C ALA A 122 12.29 -3.56 -1.56
N LEU A 123 11.91 -3.58 -0.27
CA LEU A 123 10.51 -3.36 0.14
C LEU A 123 9.94 -2.05 -0.42
N THR A 124 10.77 -1.01 -0.49
CA THR A 124 10.38 0.33 -0.95
C THR A 124 10.10 0.43 -2.45
N SER A 125 10.37 -0.62 -3.22
CA SER A 125 10.06 -0.67 -4.65
C SER A 125 8.58 -0.93 -4.91
N TYR A 126 7.97 -1.85 -4.16
CA TYR A 126 6.58 -2.30 -4.38
C TYR A 126 5.76 -2.39 -3.09
N GLY A 127 6.27 -3.07 -2.06
CA GLY A 127 5.51 -3.36 -0.84
C GLY A 127 5.27 -2.17 0.08
N LEU A 128 6.07 -1.10 -0.03
CA LEU A 128 5.91 0.11 0.77
C LEU A 128 6.29 1.34 -0.05
N LYS A 129 5.32 2.15 -0.48
CA LYS A 129 5.64 3.44 -1.09
C LYS A 129 5.65 4.55 -0.07
N MET A 130 6.76 5.27 -0.07
CA MET A 130 6.98 6.45 0.75
C MET A 130 7.01 7.66 -0.18
N HIS A 131 6.36 8.77 0.20
CA HIS A 131 6.37 9.97 -0.62
C HIS A 131 6.49 11.23 0.25
N PRO A 132 7.47 12.13 -0.01
CA PRO A 132 8.52 12.00 -1.02
C PRO A 132 9.61 10.99 -0.60
N TRP A 133 10.10 10.16 -1.53
CA TRP A 133 11.22 9.23 -1.28
C TRP A 133 12.55 9.79 -1.80
N ASN A 134 13.00 10.89 -1.20
CA ASN A 134 14.26 11.56 -1.52
C ASN A 134 15.33 11.29 -0.43
N ASP A 135 16.53 11.82 -0.62
CA ASP A 135 17.65 11.55 0.28
C ASP A 135 17.42 12.07 1.70
N ASN A 136 16.64 13.15 1.88
CA ASN A 136 16.24 13.60 3.21
C ASN A 136 15.34 12.58 3.91
N THR A 137 14.37 12.00 3.20
CA THR A 137 13.50 10.97 3.76
C THR A 137 14.26 9.68 4.05
N LYS A 138 15.19 9.28 3.18
CA LYS A 138 16.08 8.14 3.43
C LYS A 138 16.97 8.35 4.65
N ALA A 139 17.53 9.56 4.81
CA ALA A 139 18.34 9.92 5.96
C ALA A 139 17.54 9.99 7.27
N ALA A 140 16.25 10.34 7.20
CA ALA A 140 15.35 10.31 8.36
C ALA A 140 14.99 8.89 8.82
N TYR A 141 14.96 7.93 7.88
CA TYR A 141 14.54 6.55 8.15
C TYR A 141 15.52 5.51 7.58
N PRO A 142 16.79 5.51 8.03
CA PRO A 142 17.84 4.62 7.49
C PRO A 142 17.57 3.13 7.80
N TRP A 143 16.71 2.83 8.77
CA TRP A 143 16.31 1.47 9.10
C TRP A 143 15.38 0.85 8.02
N VAL A 144 14.65 1.67 7.27
CA VAL A 144 13.75 1.19 6.18
C VAL A 144 14.54 0.64 5.00
N THR A 145 15.69 1.22 4.69
CA THR A 145 16.58 0.69 3.64
C THR A 145 17.21 -0.64 4.05
N GLY A 146 17.46 -0.84 5.35
CA GLY A 146 18.01 -2.08 5.91
C GLY A 146 17.04 -3.26 5.95
N LEU A 147 15.72 -3.02 5.94
CA LEU A 147 14.70 -4.07 5.98
C LEU A 147 14.78 -5.04 4.79
N GLY A 148 15.29 -4.61 3.64
CA GLY A 148 15.44 -5.47 2.46
C GLY A 148 16.50 -6.57 2.56
N ALA A 149 17.41 -6.51 3.54
CA ALA A 149 18.63 -7.33 3.55
C ALA A 149 18.57 -8.62 4.38
N HIS A 150 17.57 -8.80 5.25
CA HIS A 150 17.49 -9.96 6.15
C HIS A 150 16.23 -10.80 5.89
N VAL A 151 16.40 -11.88 5.13
CA VAL A 151 15.54 -13.07 5.24
C VAL A 151 16.44 -14.31 5.12
N GLU A 152 17.27 -14.57 6.12
CA GLU A 152 17.67 -15.95 6.41
C GLU A 152 16.54 -16.58 7.24
N ARG A 153 15.97 -17.64 6.68
CA ARG A 153 14.89 -18.42 7.29
C ARG A 153 15.37 -19.09 8.59
N LEU A 154 14.53 -19.07 9.61
CA LEU A 154 14.29 -20.24 10.46
C LEU A 154 13.16 -21.06 9.82
#